data_AF-A0A502EG37-F1
#
_entry.id   AF-A0A502EG37-F1
#
_cell.length_a   1.000
_cell.length_b   1.000
_cell.length_c   1.000
_cell.angle_alpha   90.00
_cell.angle_beta   90.00
_cell.angle_gamma   90.00
#
_symmetry.space_group_name_H-M   'P 1'
#
loop_
_entity.id
_entity.type
_entity.pdbx_description
1 polymer ?
#
loop_
_entity_poly.entity_id
_entity_poly.type
_entity_poly.pdbx_seq_one_letter_code
_entity_poly.pdbx_strand_id
1 'polypeptide(L)'
;MEISSRGERRTDIRDACREWAMSVLSAVQGGLYEAFSMFWETLWALVLGFGLSGAVQAFVSRGQMQAALGDHRPGTVSKAGFLGMVSSSCSYAAAALAKSLFARGADFTSSMAFMFASTNLVVELGIVLWLLIGWQFALAEFVGGAMMIAILAVVLPRVIPPAWIENARAGLTAGAKDAASQEHDHSHGEAVHDHRWQRVRTRAGWSDAAGYTISDLTMLRKELVIGFLVAGFATTLVPTSVWQSLFLTGHGFWSSLENAVLGPLLAILAFVCSIGNVPLAAALWVGGISFGGVISFVFADLITLPLPLRVRVS
;
A
#
# COMPACT_ATOMS: atom_id res chain seq x y z
N MET A 1 -22.44 60.87 -13.01
CA MET A 1 -21.11 60.22 -12.84
C MET A 1 -21.17 58.93 -12.01
N GLU A 2 -22.15 58.74 -11.11
CA GLU A 2 -22.26 57.52 -10.28
C GLU A 2 -22.63 56.21 -11.01
N ILE A 3 -23.34 56.26 -12.14
CA ILE A 3 -23.81 55.06 -12.85
C ILE A 3 -22.66 54.30 -13.53
N SER A 4 -21.61 54.99 -13.97
CA SER A 4 -20.42 54.37 -14.58
C SER A 4 -19.64 53.51 -13.58
N SER A 5 -19.46 54.01 -12.34
CA SER A 5 -18.70 53.33 -11.30
C SER A 5 -19.36 52.05 -10.75
N ARG A 6 -20.68 51.89 -10.93
CA ARG A 6 -21.41 50.66 -10.58
C ARG A 6 -21.31 49.60 -11.68
N GLY A 7 -21.13 50.01 -12.93
CA GLY A 7 -20.92 49.12 -14.08
C GLY A 7 -19.56 48.41 -14.00
N GLU A 8 -18.48 49.18 -13.79
CA GLU A 8 -17.11 48.67 -13.68
C GLU A 8 -16.93 47.73 -12.47
N ARG A 9 -17.53 48.04 -11.32
CA ARG A 9 -17.49 47.17 -10.13
C ARG A 9 -18.22 45.84 -10.32
N ARG A 10 -19.21 45.78 -11.22
CA ARG A 10 -20.04 44.59 -11.51
C ARG A 10 -19.44 43.71 -12.62
N THR A 11 -18.55 44.26 -13.44
CA THR A 11 -17.65 43.48 -14.31
C THR A 11 -16.54 42.86 -13.47
N ASP A 12 -15.90 43.64 -12.59
CA ASP A 12 -14.79 43.19 -11.72
C ASP A 12 -15.16 41.99 -10.82
N ILE A 13 -16.32 42.04 -10.13
CA ILE A 13 -16.80 40.91 -9.31
C ILE A 13 -17.11 39.67 -10.16
N ARG A 14 -17.58 39.86 -11.40
CA ARG A 14 -17.98 38.75 -12.28
C ARG A 14 -16.76 38.08 -12.91
N ASP A 15 -15.75 38.87 -13.24
CA ASP A 15 -14.47 38.40 -13.75
C ASP A 15 -13.68 37.70 -12.63
N ALA A 16 -13.64 38.26 -11.42
CA ALA A 16 -13.08 37.58 -10.25
C ALA A 16 -13.81 36.26 -9.93
N CYS A 17 -15.14 36.22 -10.00
CA CYS A 17 -15.92 34.99 -9.79
C CYS A 17 -15.68 33.96 -10.89
N ARG A 18 -15.44 34.40 -12.14
CA ARG A 18 -15.10 33.54 -13.28
C ARG A 18 -13.69 32.98 -13.19
N GLU A 19 -12.72 33.80 -12.77
CA GLU A 19 -11.35 33.37 -12.49
C GLU A 19 -11.30 32.39 -11.32
N TRP A 20 -12.06 32.65 -10.26
CA TRP A 20 -12.19 31.74 -9.12
C TRP A 20 -12.85 30.42 -9.54
N ALA A 21 -13.92 30.47 -10.33
CA ALA A 21 -14.57 29.28 -10.87
C ALA A 21 -13.64 28.48 -11.81
N MET A 22 -12.85 29.14 -12.66
CA MET A 22 -11.87 28.48 -13.52
C MET A 22 -10.70 27.89 -12.71
N SER A 23 -10.29 28.54 -11.62
CA SER A 23 -9.26 28.04 -10.71
C SER A 23 -9.73 26.80 -9.94
N VAL A 24 -10.98 26.83 -9.44
CA VAL A 24 -11.58 25.66 -8.77
C VAL A 24 -11.81 24.53 -9.77
N LEU A 25 -12.30 24.83 -10.98
CA LEU A 25 -12.51 23.82 -12.01
C LEU A 25 -11.21 23.17 -12.46
N SER A 26 -10.14 23.95 -12.65
CA SER A 26 -8.82 23.42 -13.01
C SER A 26 -8.20 22.61 -11.87
N ALA A 27 -8.37 23.00 -10.62
CA ALA A 27 -7.94 22.22 -9.46
C ALA A 27 -8.69 20.89 -9.35
N VAL A 28 -10.02 20.88 -9.55
CA VAL A 28 -10.83 19.65 -9.53
C VAL A 28 -10.48 18.73 -10.69
N GLN A 29 -10.35 19.29 -11.89
CA GLN A 29 -9.95 18.53 -13.07
C GLN A 29 -8.55 17.94 -12.91
N GLY A 30 -7.60 18.73 -12.38
CA GLY A 30 -6.25 18.29 -12.08
C GLY A 30 -6.26 17.14 -11.08
N GLY A 31 -6.95 17.30 -9.94
CA GLY A 31 -6.98 16.29 -8.89
C GLY A 31 -7.60 14.96 -9.35
N LEU A 32 -8.68 15.03 -10.14
CA LEU A 32 -9.30 13.84 -10.73
C LEU A 32 -8.43 13.19 -11.80
N TYR A 33 -7.75 13.99 -12.63
CA TYR A 33 -6.83 13.49 -13.64
C TYR A 33 -5.65 12.76 -12.99
N GLU A 34 -5.07 13.34 -11.94
CA GLU A 34 -3.94 12.75 -11.23
C GLU A 34 -4.37 11.47 -10.49
N ALA A 35 -5.51 11.48 -9.81
CA ALA A 35 -6.08 10.28 -9.20
C ALA A 35 -6.29 9.15 -10.22
N PHE A 36 -6.78 9.48 -11.41
CA PHE A 36 -6.96 8.52 -12.50
C PHE A 36 -5.63 8.04 -13.08
N SER A 37 -4.64 8.94 -13.23
CA SER A 37 -3.29 8.60 -13.70
C SER A 37 -2.64 7.59 -12.77
N MET A 38 -2.63 7.88 -11.46
CA MET A 38 -2.11 6.97 -10.43
C MET A 38 -2.84 5.63 -10.44
N PHE A 39 -4.18 5.64 -10.57
CA PHE A 39 -4.95 4.41 -10.69
C PHE A 39 -4.55 3.60 -11.94
N TRP A 40 -4.40 4.26 -13.10
CA TRP A 40 -4.03 3.62 -14.36
C TRP A 40 -2.62 3.01 -14.32
N GLU A 41 -1.66 3.75 -13.77
CA GLU A 41 -0.28 3.31 -13.59
C GLU A 41 -0.17 2.13 -12.62
N THR A 42 -1.03 2.06 -11.60
CA THR A 42 -1.02 0.98 -10.60
C THR A 42 -1.99 -0.16 -10.89
N LEU A 43 -2.83 -0.03 -11.93
CA LEU A 43 -3.89 -0.99 -12.25
C LEU A 43 -3.35 -2.40 -12.49
N TRP A 44 -2.24 -2.51 -13.21
CA TRP A 44 -1.63 -3.81 -13.50
C TRP A 44 -1.15 -4.51 -12.21
N ALA A 45 -0.52 -3.77 -11.29
CA ALA A 45 -0.07 -4.29 -10.00
C ALA A 45 -1.25 -4.65 -9.09
N LEU A 46 -2.34 -3.88 -9.12
CA LEU A 46 -3.58 -4.21 -8.42
C LEU A 46 -4.18 -5.52 -8.94
N VAL A 47 -4.32 -5.64 -10.27
CA VAL A 47 -4.87 -6.86 -10.91
C VAL A 47 -4.01 -8.09 -10.58
N LEU A 48 -2.68 -7.97 -10.68
CA LEU A 48 -1.77 -9.06 -10.33
C LEU A 48 -1.86 -9.41 -8.85
N GLY A 49 -1.85 -8.43 -7.95
CA GLY A 49 -1.89 -8.67 -6.52
C GLY A 49 -3.19 -9.29 -6.03
N PHE A 50 -4.33 -8.74 -6.44
CA PHE A 50 -5.63 -9.33 -6.13
C PHE A 50 -5.80 -10.71 -6.78
N GLY A 51 -5.32 -10.87 -8.02
CA GLY A 51 -5.33 -12.16 -8.72
C GLY A 51 -4.48 -13.22 -8.01
N LEU A 52 -3.28 -12.85 -7.54
CA LEU A 52 -2.44 -13.71 -6.71
C LEU A 52 -3.14 -14.05 -5.38
N SER A 53 -3.88 -13.11 -4.79
CA SER A 53 -4.63 -13.36 -3.55
C SER A 53 -5.71 -14.40 -3.79
N GLY A 54 -6.49 -14.26 -4.86
CA GLY A 54 -7.48 -15.24 -5.26
C GLY A 54 -6.87 -16.61 -5.61
N ALA A 55 -5.73 -16.63 -6.30
CA ALA A 55 -5.02 -17.86 -6.64
C ALA A 55 -4.48 -18.58 -5.39
N VAL A 56 -3.90 -17.85 -4.44
CA VAL A 56 -3.46 -18.41 -3.14
C VAL A 56 -4.65 -18.99 -2.39
N GLN A 57 -5.80 -18.31 -2.40
CA GLN A 57 -7.01 -18.80 -1.76
C GLN A 57 -7.61 -20.03 -2.47
N ALA A 58 -7.61 -20.09 -3.80
CA ALA A 58 -8.19 -21.23 -4.53
C ALA A 58 -7.28 -22.46 -4.53
N PHE A 59 -5.97 -22.26 -4.67
CA PHE A 59 -5.01 -23.33 -4.97
C PHE A 59 -4.12 -23.73 -3.78
N VAL A 60 -3.98 -22.89 -2.75
CA VAL A 60 -3.14 -23.22 -1.59
C VAL A 60 -4.00 -23.66 -0.40
N SER A 61 -3.76 -24.88 0.05
CA SER A 61 -4.42 -25.42 1.25
C SER A 61 -3.83 -24.84 2.54
N ARG A 62 -4.61 -24.88 3.63
CA ARG A 62 -4.12 -24.42 4.94
C ARG A 62 -2.89 -25.17 5.41
N GLY A 63 -2.84 -26.49 5.21
CA GLY A 63 -1.68 -27.30 5.57
C GLY A 63 -0.41 -26.93 4.81
N GLN A 64 -0.52 -26.60 3.51
CA GLN A 64 0.63 -26.13 2.72
C GLN A 64 1.11 -24.75 3.17
N MET A 65 0.17 -23.84 3.41
CA MET A 65 0.50 -22.51 3.92
C MET A 65 1.20 -22.60 5.27
N GLN A 66 0.69 -23.44 6.17
CA GLN A 66 1.27 -23.65 7.49
C GLN A 66 2.63 -24.36 7.42
N ALA A 67 2.84 -25.29 6.49
CA ALA A 67 4.13 -25.92 6.27
C ALA A 67 5.19 -24.98 5.68
N ALA A 68 4.78 -24.04 4.82
CA ALA A 68 5.69 -23.13 4.14
C ALA A 68 5.96 -21.84 4.94
N LEU A 69 4.94 -21.28 5.58
CA LEU A 69 4.91 -19.95 6.21
C LEU A 69 4.27 -19.94 7.62
N GLY A 70 4.02 -21.10 8.23
CA GLY A 70 3.29 -21.22 9.50
C GLY A 70 4.12 -21.02 10.77
N ASP A 71 5.41 -20.67 10.65
CA ASP A 71 6.24 -20.25 11.78
C ASP A 71 6.91 -18.89 11.49
N HIS A 72 7.52 -18.30 12.51
CA HIS A 72 8.31 -17.06 12.41
C HIS A 72 9.82 -17.32 12.60
N ARG A 73 10.30 -18.51 12.21
CA ARG A 73 11.73 -18.80 12.25
C ARG A 73 12.46 -17.97 11.18
N PRO A 74 13.76 -17.67 11.37
CA PRO A 74 14.52 -16.85 10.41
C PRO A 74 14.43 -17.35 8.96
N GLY A 75 14.45 -18.66 8.75
CA GLY A 75 14.31 -19.25 7.40
C GLY A 75 12.94 -19.00 6.76
N THR A 76 11.87 -19.01 7.54
CA THR A 76 10.50 -18.79 7.07
C THR A 76 10.24 -17.32 6.79
N VAL A 77 10.70 -16.43 7.66
CA VAL A 77 10.69 -14.98 7.45
C VAL A 77 11.48 -14.61 6.20
N SER A 78 12.64 -15.23 6.00
CA SER A 78 13.46 -14.99 4.79
C SER A 78 12.75 -15.44 3.52
N LYS A 79 12.07 -16.61 3.54
CA LYS A 79 11.23 -17.07 2.42
C LYS A 79 10.07 -16.11 2.15
N ALA A 80 9.39 -15.66 3.20
CA ALA A 80 8.31 -14.69 3.10
C ALA A 80 8.79 -13.37 2.49
N GLY A 81 9.93 -12.86 2.96
CA GLY A 81 10.56 -11.65 2.44
C GLY A 81 10.97 -11.80 0.97
N PHE A 82 11.57 -12.93 0.58
CA PHE A 82 11.93 -13.19 -0.80
C PHE A 82 10.70 -13.27 -1.72
N LEU A 83 9.65 -13.98 -1.30
CA LEU A 83 8.39 -14.04 -2.04
C LEU A 83 7.77 -12.65 -2.18
N GLY A 84 7.83 -11.83 -1.12
CA GLY A 84 7.37 -10.44 -1.16
C GLY A 84 8.15 -9.60 -2.18
N MET A 85 9.48 -9.59 -2.08
CA MET A 85 10.39 -8.88 -2.99
C MET A 85 10.10 -9.16 -4.49
N VAL A 86 9.72 -10.40 -4.81
CA VAL A 86 9.38 -10.82 -6.18
C VAL A 86 7.94 -10.47 -6.57
N SER A 87 7.03 -10.31 -5.60
CA SER A 87 5.58 -10.18 -5.83
C SER A 87 5.15 -8.84 -6.44
N SER A 88 6.07 -7.89 -6.69
CA SER A 88 5.83 -6.53 -7.21
C SER A 88 4.38 -6.06 -7.11
N SER A 89 4.00 -5.63 -5.91
CA SER A 89 2.61 -5.27 -5.58
C SER A 89 2.56 -3.90 -4.95
N CYS A 90 1.54 -3.12 -5.31
CA CYS A 90 1.23 -1.88 -4.58
C CYS A 90 0.76 -2.18 -3.15
N SER A 91 0.81 -1.20 -2.25
CA SER A 91 0.53 -1.39 -0.82
C SER A 91 -0.84 -2.03 -0.53
N TYR A 92 -1.87 -1.72 -1.33
CA TYR A 92 -3.20 -2.34 -1.22
C TYR A 92 -3.21 -3.82 -1.64
N ALA A 93 -2.57 -4.13 -2.77
CA ALA A 93 -2.41 -5.50 -3.25
C ALA A 93 -1.61 -6.36 -2.25
N ALA A 94 -0.49 -5.82 -1.75
CA ALA A 94 0.35 -6.48 -0.76
C ALA A 94 -0.41 -6.75 0.55
N ALA A 95 -1.24 -5.80 1.02
CA ALA A 95 -2.07 -5.99 2.20
C ALA A 95 -3.16 -7.07 2.00
N ALA A 96 -3.81 -7.10 0.83
CA ALA A 96 -4.79 -8.13 0.49
C ALA A 96 -4.15 -9.53 0.45
N LEU A 97 -2.99 -9.64 -0.20
CA LEU A 97 -2.19 -10.86 -0.25
C LEU A 97 -1.73 -11.32 1.15
N ALA A 98 -1.19 -10.40 1.96
CA ALA A 98 -0.75 -10.70 3.31
C ALA A 98 -1.91 -11.20 4.19
N LYS A 99 -3.08 -10.56 4.06
CA LYS A 99 -4.32 -11.00 4.71
C LYS A 99 -4.72 -12.41 4.27
N SER A 100 -4.66 -12.73 2.98
CA SER A 100 -5.06 -14.05 2.50
C SER A 100 -4.07 -15.15 2.91
N LEU A 101 -2.76 -14.86 2.90
CA LEU A 101 -1.73 -15.73 3.48
C LEU A 101 -2.02 -16.01 4.97
N PHE A 102 -2.32 -14.96 5.74
CA PHE A 102 -2.62 -15.08 7.17
C PHE A 102 -3.92 -15.86 7.44
N ALA A 103 -4.98 -15.59 6.69
CA ALA A 103 -6.26 -16.31 6.78
C ALA A 103 -6.14 -17.79 6.39
N ARG A 104 -5.18 -18.12 5.53
CA ARG A 104 -4.84 -19.49 5.13
C ARG A 104 -3.91 -20.22 6.11
N GLY A 105 -3.45 -19.55 7.18
CA GLY A 105 -2.68 -20.21 8.24
C GLY A 105 -1.19 -19.90 8.26
N ALA A 106 -0.72 -18.91 7.50
CA ALA A 106 0.61 -18.35 7.72
C ALA A 106 0.71 -17.70 9.11
N ASP A 107 1.90 -17.70 9.70
CA ASP A 107 2.20 -16.95 10.92
C ASP A 107 2.05 -15.44 10.65
N PHE A 108 1.53 -14.70 11.63
CA PHE A 108 1.30 -13.27 11.50
C PHE A 108 2.58 -12.51 11.12
N THR A 109 3.70 -12.86 11.75
CA THR A 109 5.01 -12.25 11.52
C THR A 109 5.50 -12.51 10.10
N SER A 110 5.33 -13.74 9.61
CA SER A 110 5.70 -14.10 8.24
C SER A 110 4.82 -13.40 7.21
N SER A 111 3.52 -13.26 7.47
CA SER A 111 2.61 -12.46 6.63
C SER A 111 2.98 -10.97 6.61
N MET A 112 3.36 -10.40 7.75
CA MET A 112 3.83 -9.01 7.81
C MET A 112 5.17 -8.85 7.11
N ALA A 113 6.13 -9.75 7.30
CA ALA A 113 7.41 -9.74 6.59
C ALA A 113 7.22 -9.78 5.06
N PHE A 114 6.31 -10.63 4.57
CA PHE A 114 5.91 -10.64 3.16
C PHE A 114 5.35 -9.29 2.70
N MET A 115 4.43 -8.70 3.46
CA MET A 115 3.79 -7.41 3.14
C MET A 115 4.81 -6.27 3.02
N PHE A 116 5.71 -6.16 4.00
CA PHE A 116 6.77 -5.16 4.02
C PHE A 116 7.78 -5.38 2.88
N ALA A 117 8.17 -6.63 2.63
CA ALA A 117 9.08 -6.94 1.54
C ALA A 117 8.48 -6.64 0.16
N SER A 118 7.19 -6.88 -0.01
CA SER A 118 6.48 -6.66 -1.28
C SER A 118 6.33 -5.20 -1.68
N THR A 119 6.60 -4.27 -0.77
CA THR A 119 6.36 -2.83 -0.94
C THR A 119 7.63 -2.00 -0.85
N ASN A 120 8.59 -2.41 0.00
CA ASN A 120 9.84 -1.68 0.23
C ASN A 120 11.04 -2.36 -0.43
N LEU A 121 11.07 -3.71 -0.48
CA LEU A 121 12.20 -4.45 -1.06
C LEU A 121 11.98 -4.82 -2.52
N VAL A 122 10.95 -4.26 -3.18
CA VAL A 122 10.68 -4.56 -4.58
C VAL A 122 11.82 -4.04 -5.46
N VAL A 123 12.28 -4.90 -6.38
CA VAL A 123 13.41 -4.58 -7.26
C VAL A 123 13.14 -3.33 -8.11
N GLU A 124 11.89 -3.13 -8.50
CA GLU A 124 11.45 -1.94 -9.24
C GLU A 124 11.75 -0.63 -8.50
N LEU A 125 11.42 -0.56 -7.20
CA LEU A 125 11.67 0.62 -6.36
C LEU A 125 13.18 0.90 -6.26
N GLY A 126 13.98 -0.15 -6.06
CA GLY A 126 15.43 -0.04 -6.02
C GLY A 126 16.03 0.49 -7.32
N ILE A 127 15.51 0.06 -8.47
CA ILE A 127 15.94 0.57 -9.79
C ILE A 127 15.56 2.04 -9.95
N VAL A 128 14.33 2.43 -9.61
CA VAL A 128 13.87 3.83 -9.72
C VAL A 128 14.69 4.75 -8.80
N LEU A 129 14.93 4.34 -7.55
CA LEU A 129 15.80 5.07 -6.61
C LEU A 129 17.22 5.22 -7.14
N TRP A 130 17.80 4.15 -7.70
CA TRP A 130 19.12 4.19 -8.31
C TRP A 130 19.17 5.25 -9.41
N LEU A 131 18.19 5.25 -10.32
CA LEU A 131 18.17 6.16 -11.46
C LEU A 131 17.93 7.62 -11.07
N LEU A 132 17.08 7.90 -10.07
CA LEU A 132 16.69 9.27 -9.71
C LEU A 132 17.64 9.96 -8.73
N ILE A 133 18.05 9.27 -7.66
CA ILE A 133 18.82 9.87 -6.57
C ILE A 133 20.15 9.15 -6.30
N GLY A 134 20.41 8.04 -6.99
CA GLY A 134 21.69 7.35 -7.00
C GLY A 134 21.69 6.03 -6.24
N TRP A 135 22.74 5.24 -6.48
CA TRP A 135 22.89 3.88 -5.96
C TRP A 135 22.93 3.81 -4.42
N GLN A 136 23.35 4.89 -3.74
CA GLN A 136 23.43 4.94 -2.28
C GLN A 136 22.06 4.80 -1.63
N PHE A 137 21.04 5.44 -2.20
CA PHE A 137 19.66 5.33 -1.72
C PHE A 137 19.07 3.97 -2.03
N ALA A 138 19.33 3.42 -3.21
CA ALA A 138 18.91 2.06 -3.55
C ALA A 138 19.52 1.03 -2.59
N LEU A 139 20.81 1.13 -2.29
CA LEU A 139 21.45 0.24 -1.32
C LEU A 139 20.88 0.42 0.09
N ALA A 140 20.66 1.66 0.53
CA ALA A 140 20.07 1.96 1.83
C ALA A 140 18.62 1.45 1.94
N GLU A 141 17.85 1.47 0.85
CA GLU A 141 16.51 0.88 0.78
C GLU A 141 16.57 -0.64 1.01
N PHE A 142 17.42 -1.36 0.27
CA PHE A 142 17.54 -2.81 0.43
C PHE A 142 18.07 -3.21 1.81
N VAL A 143 19.10 -2.53 2.30
CA VAL A 143 19.70 -2.83 3.62
C VAL A 143 18.76 -2.43 4.76
N GLY A 144 18.19 -1.22 4.69
CA GLY A 144 17.24 -0.72 5.67
C GLY A 144 15.96 -1.55 5.72
N GLY A 145 15.46 -1.98 4.56
CA GLY A 145 14.29 -2.83 4.45
C GLY A 145 14.54 -4.23 5.02
N ALA A 146 15.68 -4.83 4.70
CA ALA A 146 16.08 -6.10 5.30
C ALA A 146 16.25 -6.00 6.82
N MET A 147 16.84 -4.90 7.30
CA MET A 147 16.97 -4.61 8.72
C MET A 147 15.60 -4.41 9.38
N MET A 148 14.68 -3.68 8.75
CA MET A 148 13.31 -3.48 9.24
C MET A 148 12.58 -4.82 9.37
N ILE A 149 12.66 -5.70 8.36
CA ILE A 149 12.07 -7.04 8.43
C ILE A 149 12.67 -7.85 9.58
N ALA A 150 13.99 -7.77 9.79
CA ALA A 150 14.64 -8.44 10.91
C ALA A 150 14.16 -7.90 12.27
N ILE A 151 14.01 -6.59 12.41
CA ILE A 151 13.48 -5.95 13.62
C ILE A 151 12.03 -6.39 13.85
N LEU A 152 11.18 -6.36 12.82
CA LEU A 152 9.80 -6.83 12.91
C LEU A 152 9.75 -8.30 13.33
N ALA A 153 10.56 -9.16 12.74
CA ALA A 153 10.62 -10.58 13.08
C ALA A 153 10.95 -10.83 14.56
N VAL A 154 11.66 -9.91 15.20
CA VAL A 154 12.04 -9.97 16.62
C VAL A 154 10.98 -9.30 17.50
N VAL A 155 10.48 -8.13 17.12
CA VAL A 155 9.61 -7.30 17.95
C VAL A 155 8.17 -7.80 17.93
N LEU A 156 7.63 -8.17 16.77
CA LEU A 156 6.20 -8.51 16.61
C LEU A 156 5.77 -9.69 17.49
N PRO A 157 6.49 -10.82 17.53
CA PRO A 157 6.13 -11.94 18.41
C PRO A 157 6.24 -11.62 19.91
N ARG A 158 6.99 -10.57 20.28
CA ARG A 158 7.17 -10.14 21.67
C ARG A 158 6.13 -9.13 22.14
N VAL A 159 5.69 -8.26 21.24
CA VAL A 159 4.76 -7.17 21.55
C VAL A 159 3.30 -7.59 21.39
N ILE A 160 3.00 -8.47 20.41
CA ILE A 160 1.63 -8.84 20.09
C ILE A 160 1.24 -10.14 20.82
N PRO A 161 0.22 -10.11 21.72
CA PRO A 161 -0.23 -11.31 22.41
C PRO A 161 -0.85 -12.32 21.43
N PRO A 162 -0.63 -13.64 21.65
CA PRO A 162 -1.19 -14.68 20.78
C PRO A 162 -2.72 -14.63 20.69
N ALA A 163 -3.40 -14.23 21.77
CA ALA A 163 -4.86 -14.08 21.80
C ALA A 163 -5.38 -13.07 20.76
N TRP A 164 -4.63 -11.98 20.49
CA TRP A 164 -5.05 -10.97 19.50
C TRP A 164 -4.93 -11.52 18.07
N ILE A 165 -3.88 -12.30 17.82
CA ILE A 165 -3.62 -12.96 16.55
C ILE A 165 -4.71 -14.00 16.27
N GLU A 166 -5.07 -14.81 17.26
CA GLU A 166 -6.13 -15.82 17.14
C GLU A 166 -7.50 -15.19 16.91
N ASN A 167 -7.85 -14.13 17.64
CA ASN A 167 -9.10 -13.40 17.44
C ASN A 167 -9.18 -12.76 16.04
N ALA A 168 -8.09 -12.15 15.58
CA ALA A 168 -8.01 -11.58 14.23
C ALA A 168 -8.18 -12.68 13.16
N ARG A 169 -7.53 -13.84 13.34
CA ARG A 169 -7.69 -14.98 12.43
C ARG A 169 -9.12 -15.51 12.44
N ALA A 170 -9.74 -15.66 13.61
CA ALA A 170 -11.12 -16.11 13.74
C ALA A 170 -12.07 -15.20 12.97
N GLY A 171 -11.97 -13.87 13.14
CA GLY A 171 -12.78 -12.89 12.42
C GLY A 171 -12.62 -12.96 10.90
N LEU A 172 -11.39 -13.10 10.41
CA LEU A 172 -11.13 -13.24 8.96
C LEU A 172 -11.71 -14.54 8.39
N THR A 173 -11.67 -15.64 9.15
CA THR A 173 -12.22 -16.93 8.70
C THR A 173 -13.73 -17.03 8.83
N ALA A 174 -14.36 -16.27 9.74
CA ALA A 174 -15.81 -16.18 9.86
C ALA A 174 -16.40 -15.42 8.65
N GLY A 175 -15.90 -14.22 8.35
CA GLY A 175 -16.37 -13.44 7.21
C GLY A 175 -16.12 -14.10 5.84
N ALA A 176 -15.08 -14.94 5.72
CA ALA A 176 -14.84 -15.72 4.51
C ALA A 176 -15.88 -16.84 4.29
N LYS A 177 -16.47 -17.39 5.37
CA LYS A 177 -17.56 -18.38 5.28
C LYS A 177 -18.87 -17.73 4.88
N ASP A 178 -19.13 -16.52 5.37
CA ASP A 178 -20.33 -15.77 5.02
C ASP A 178 -20.32 -15.33 3.55
N ALA A 179 -19.17 -14.93 3.01
CA ALA A 179 -19.01 -14.64 1.58
C ALA A 179 -19.14 -15.89 0.68
N ALA A 180 -18.73 -17.07 1.17
CA ALA A 180 -18.86 -18.34 0.47
C ALA A 180 -20.27 -18.96 0.58
N SER A 181 -21.16 -18.38 1.39
CA SER A 181 -22.53 -18.90 1.59
C SER A 181 -23.55 -18.41 0.55
N GLN A 182 -23.13 -17.60 -0.44
CA GLN A 182 -24.02 -17.09 -1.49
C GLN A 182 -23.89 -17.76 -2.87
N GLU A 183 -22.97 -18.70 -3.08
CA GLU A 183 -22.91 -19.43 -4.36
C GLU A 183 -22.82 -20.94 -4.15
N HIS A 184 -23.98 -21.58 -4.36
CA HIS A 184 -24.23 -22.98 -4.71
C HIS A 184 -23.33 -24.08 -4.11
N ASP A 185 -23.93 -24.77 -3.13
CA ASP A 185 -23.86 -26.21 -2.86
C ASP A 185 -23.27 -27.07 -4.00
N HIS A 186 -22.10 -27.68 -3.76
CA HIS A 186 -21.80 -29.08 -4.12
C HIS A 186 -20.64 -29.63 -3.27
N SER A 187 -21.04 -30.35 -2.22
CA SER A 187 -20.53 -31.65 -1.78
C SER A 187 -19.05 -32.09 -2.05
N HIS A 188 -18.30 -32.32 -0.96
CA HIS A 188 -17.91 -33.65 -0.43
C HIS A 188 -16.58 -33.61 0.34
N GLY A 189 -16.58 -34.37 1.44
CA GLY A 189 -15.40 -34.65 2.25
C GLY A 189 -14.44 -35.66 1.62
N GLU A 190 -13.30 -35.78 2.29
CA GLU A 190 -12.29 -36.85 2.22
C GLU A 190 -11.60 -37.13 0.87
N ALA A 191 -10.36 -36.63 0.73
CA ALA A 191 -9.18 -37.41 0.38
C ALA A 191 -7.93 -36.50 0.32
N VAL A 192 -7.09 -36.63 1.35
CA VAL A 192 -5.83 -35.91 1.50
C VAL A 192 -4.76 -36.65 0.69
N HIS A 193 -4.43 -36.17 -0.52
CA HIS A 193 -3.04 -35.96 -0.98
C HIS A 193 -2.86 -35.70 -2.50
N ASP A 194 -3.84 -35.97 -3.38
CA ASP A 194 -3.59 -35.97 -4.85
C ASP A 194 -4.29 -34.85 -5.66
N HIS A 195 -5.18 -34.07 -5.04
CA HIS A 195 -6.00 -33.04 -5.73
C HIS A 195 -5.28 -31.71 -6.04
N ARG A 196 -4.00 -31.58 -5.70
CA ARG A 196 -3.22 -30.33 -5.76
C ARG A 196 -3.07 -29.74 -7.16
N TRP A 197 -2.69 -30.58 -8.14
CA TRP A 197 -2.42 -30.14 -9.52
C TRP A 197 -3.65 -30.26 -10.43
N GLN A 198 -4.63 -31.07 -10.03
CA GLN A 198 -5.88 -31.22 -10.77
C GLN A 198 -6.74 -29.95 -10.63
N ARG A 199 -6.79 -29.33 -9.45
CA ARG A 199 -7.61 -28.11 -9.22
C ARG A 199 -7.11 -26.90 -10.00
N VAL A 200 -5.79 -26.79 -10.27
CA VAL A 200 -5.22 -25.77 -11.17
C VAL A 200 -5.59 -26.04 -12.65
N ARG A 201 -5.95 -27.28 -12.99
CA ARG A 201 -6.41 -27.66 -14.34
C ARG A 201 -7.93 -27.62 -14.50
N THR A 202 -8.71 -27.46 -13.43
CA THR A 202 -10.17 -27.42 -13.52
C THR A 202 -10.69 -26.00 -13.67
N ARG A 203 -11.74 -25.84 -14.49
CA ARG A 203 -12.46 -24.55 -14.61
C ARG A 203 -13.03 -24.09 -13.27
N ALA A 204 -13.45 -25.02 -12.42
CA ALA A 204 -13.94 -24.72 -11.07
C ALA A 204 -12.88 -24.02 -10.21
N GLY A 205 -11.62 -24.49 -10.21
CA GLY A 205 -10.57 -23.84 -9.43
C GLY A 205 -10.23 -22.42 -9.88
N TRP A 206 -10.29 -22.16 -11.19
CA TRP A 206 -10.14 -20.80 -11.73
C TRP A 206 -11.37 -19.91 -11.47
N SER A 207 -12.57 -20.49 -11.46
CA SER A 207 -13.79 -19.79 -11.06
C SER A 207 -13.72 -19.36 -9.60
N ASP A 208 -13.29 -20.26 -8.70
CA ASP A 208 -13.08 -19.94 -7.29
C ASP A 208 -12.02 -18.84 -7.12
N ALA A 209 -10.90 -18.94 -7.84
CA ALA A 209 -9.84 -17.93 -7.80
C ALA A 209 -10.35 -16.54 -8.24
N ALA A 210 -11.15 -16.48 -9.30
CA ALA A 210 -11.79 -15.25 -9.75
C ALA A 210 -12.80 -14.73 -8.72
N GLY A 211 -13.62 -15.60 -8.13
CA GLY A 211 -14.56 -15.25 -7.06
C GLY A 211 -13.85 -14.62 -5.85
N TYR A 212 -12.78 -15.23 -5.36
CA TYR A 212 -11.97 -14.66 -4.27
C TYR A 212 -11.31 -13.33 -4.66
N THR A 213 -10.78 -13.22 -5.89
CA THR A 213 -10.19 -11.98 -6.42
C THR A 213 -11.21 -10.84 -6.42
N ILE A 214 -12.41 -11.10 -6.94
CA ILE A 214 -13.50 -10.11 -6.98
C ILE A 214 -13.97 -9.77 -5.58
N SER A 215 -14.05 -10.74 -4.66
CA SER A 215 -14.41 -10.50 -3.26
C SER A 215 -13.41 -9.57 -2.55
N ASP A 216 -12.11 -9.84 -2.69
CA ASP A 216 -11.05 -8.98 -2.11
C ASP A 216 -11.07 -7.56 -2.70
N LEU A 217 -11.24 -7.45 -4.02
CA LEU A 217 -11.38 -6.15 -4.70
C LEU A 217 -12.64 -5.40 -4.23
N THR A 218 -13.76 -6.11 -4.14
CA THR A 218 -15.05 -5.58 -3.70
C THR A 218 -14.99 -5.09 -2.25
N MET A 219 -14.23 -5.78 -1.40
CA MET A 219 -13.99 -5.40 -0.01
C MET A 219 -13.19 -4.09 0.10
N LEU A 220 -12.14 -3.92 -0.71
CA LEU A 220 -11.22 -2.78 -0.63
C LEU A 220 -11.57 -1.62 -1.59
N ARG A 221 -12.60 -1.75 -2.42
CA ARG A 221 -12.93 -0.76 -3.47
C ARG A 221 -13.13 0.64 -2.92
N LYS A 222 -13.74 0.78 -1.74
CA LYS A 222 -14.05 2.10 -1.16
C LYS A 222 -12.77 2.76 -0.67
N GLU A 223 -11.90 1.99 -0.04
CA GLU A 223 -10.62 2.40 0.50
C GLU A 223 -9.65 2.76 -0.63
N LEU A 224 -9.65 2.01 -1.73
CA LEU A 224 -8.90 2.31 -2.95
C LEU A 224 -9.37 3.62 -3.60
N VAL A 225 -10.67 3.78 -3.82
CA VAL A 225 -11.22 5.01 -4.43
C VAL A 225 -10.93 6.23 -3.57
N ILE A 226 -11.15 6.14 -2.25
CA ILE A 226 -10.85 7.23 -1.33
C ILE A 226 -9.34 7.53 -1.34
N GLY A 227 -8.49 6.50 -1.31
CA GLY A 227 -7.04 6.65 -1.36
C GLY A 227 -6.56 7.40 -2.61
N PHE A 228 -6.95 6.95 -3.80
CA PHE A 228 -6.56 7.60 -5.06
C PHE A 228 -7.09 9.02 -5.18
N LEU A 229 -8.33 9.28 -4.75
CA LEU A 229 -8.88 10.63 -4.76
C LEU A 229 -8.10 11.55 -3.81
N VAL A 230 -7.88 11.12 -2.56
CA VAL A 230 -7.11 11.91 -1.59
C VAL A 230 -5.71 12.18 -2.11
N ALA A 231 -5.03 11.17 -2.66
CA ALA A 231 -3.70 11.33 -3.25
C ALA A 231 -3.69 12.32 -4.42
N GLY A 232 -4.60 12.18 -5.39
CA GLY A 232 -4.68 13.06 -6.56
C GLY A 232 -5.05 14.51 -6.21
N PHE A 233 -5.93 14.72 -5.23
CA PHE A 233 -6.21 16.07 -4.72
C PHE A 233 -5.03 16.63 -3.92
N ALA A 234 -4.33 15.81 -3.13
CA ALA A 234 -3.16 16.26 -2.38
C ALA A 234 -2.02 16.70 -3.31
N THR A 235 -1.74 15.93 -4.37
CA THR A 235 -0.67 16.25 -5.34
C THR A 235 -0.97 17.51 -6.16
N THR A 236 -2.25 17.78 -6.44
CA THR A 236 -2.65 18.97 -7.21
C THR A 236 -2.82 20.23 -6.36
N LEU A 237 -3.27 20.08 -5.11
CA LEU A 237 -3.52 21.21 -4.21
C LEU A 237 -2.31 21.61 -3.36
N VAL A 238 -1.36 20.71 -3.13
CA VAL A 238 -0.20 20.95 -2.26
C VAL A 238 1.11 20.97 -3.06
N PRO A 239 1.65 22.16 -3.38
CA PRO A 239 2.92 22.28 -4.08
C PRO A 239 4.08 21.65 -3.30
N THR A 240 5.05 21.12 -4.03
CA THR A 240 6.31 20.58 -3.47
C THR A 240 7.07 21.58 -2.60
N SER A 241 6.95 22.88 -2.87
CA SER A 241 7.55 23.93 -2.04
C SER A 241 6.94 24.02 -0.63
N VAL A 242 5.66 23.71 -0.47
CA VAL A 242 5.01 23.65 0.86
C VAL A 242 5.64 22.51 1.66
N TRP A 243 5.78 21.33 1.03
CA TRP A 243 6.44 20.18 1.64
C TRP A 243 7.90 20.46 2.00
N GLN A 244 8.64 21.15 1.14
CA GLN A 244 10.03 21.52 1.39
C GLN A 244 10.20 22.54 2.53
N SER A 245 9.27 23.48 2.68
CA SER A 245 9.34 24.51 3.74
C SER A 245 9.12 23.97 5.16
N LEU A 246 8.59 22.76 5.30
CA LEU A 246 8.41 22.06 6.58
C LEU A 246 9.73 21.48 7.13
N PHE A 247 10.82 21.49 6.37
CA PHE A 247 12.10 20.90 6.79
C PHE A 247 13.17 21.96 7.04
N LEU A 248 13.96 21.76 8.10
CA LEU A 248 15.22 22.48 8.26
C LEU A 248 16.22 22.03 7.18
N THR A 249 16.62 22.98 6.34
CA THR A 249 17.64 22.77 5.31
C THR A 249 19.03 22.74 5.96
N GLY A 250 19.80 21.68 5.66
CA GLY A 250 21.17 21.53 6.19
C GLY A 250 21.60 20.08 6.41
N HIS A 251 22.91 19.85 6.54
CA HIS A 251 23.52 18.53 6.70
C HIS A 251 24.11 18.31 8.12
N GLY A 252 23.59 19.03 9.11
CA GLY A 252 23.97 18.85 10.51
C GLY A 252 23.30 17.64 11.16
N PHE A 253 23.79 17.22 12.32
CA PHE A 253 23.16 16.17 13.12
C PHE A 253 21.72 16.54 13.52
N TRP A 254 21.48 17.79 13.94
CA TRP A 254 20.17 18.26 14.35
C TRP A 254 19.15 18.34 13.22
N SER A 255 19.57 18.81 12.03
CA SER A 255 18.70 18.77 10.85
C SER A 255 18.41 17.34 10.41
N SER A 256 19.38 16.42 10.54
CA SER A 256 19.16 15.00 10.22
C SER A 256 18.19 14.32 11.18
N LEU A 257 18.27 14.62 12.48
CA LEU A 257 17.36 14.06 13.49
C LEU A 257 15.93 14.57 13.30
N GLU A 258 15.76 15.87 13.06
CA GLU A 258 14.44 16.44 12.76
C GLU A 258 13.86 15.85 11.47
N ASN A 259 14.64 15.85 10.39
CA ASN A 259 14.21 15.31 9.11
C ASN A 259 13.83 13.83 9.20
N ALA A 260 14.52 13.03 10.04
CA ALA A 260 14.21 11.62 10.26
C ALA A 260 12.89 11.40 11.01
N VAL A 261 12.43 12.38 11.79
CA VAL A 261 11.13 12.33 12.49
C VAL A 261 10.02 12.91 11.61
N LEU A 262 10.30 13.98 10.89
CA LEU A 262 9.33 14.63 10.00
C LEU A 262 9.07 13.84 8.72
N GLY A 263 10.07 13.11 8.20
CA GLY A 263 9.93 12.26 7.01
C GLY A 263 8.75 11.30 7.12
N PRO A 264 8.62 10.52 8.21
CA PRO A 264 7.47 9.66 8.40
C PRO A 264 6.13 10.37 8.53
N LEU A 265 6.08 11.53 9.18
CA LEU A 265 4.85 12.31 9.30
C LEU A 265 4.39 12.82 7.93
N LEU A 266 5.35 13.20 7.07
CA LEU A 266 5.06 13.62 5.72
C LEU A 266 4.63 12.47 4.82
N ALA A 267 5.24 11.29 4.93
CA ALA A 267 4.77 10.11 4.21
C ALA A 267 3.31 9.80 4.57
N ILE A 268 2.95 9.93 5.85
CA ILE A 268 1.56 9.76 6.33
C ILE A 268 0.62 10.82 5.74
N LEU A 269 1.07 12.06 5.62
CA LEU A 269 0.26 13.17 5.11
C LEU A 269 0.15 13.17 3.58
N ALA A 270 1.20 12.76 2.88
CA ALA A 270 1.27 12.77 1.42
C ALA A 270 0.36 11.71 0.79
N PHE A 271 0.08 10.61 1.52
CA PHE A 271 -0.85 9.56 1.09
C PHE A 271 -0.56 9.00 -0.32
N VAL A 272 0.71 9.04 -0.71
CA VAL A 272 1.19 8.55 -2.00
C VAL A 272 1.54 7.07 -1.86
N CYS A 273 1.56 6.32 -2.97
CA CYS A 273 2.05 4.95 -2.97
C CYS A 273 3.60 4.88 -2.94
N SER A 274 4.15 3.73 -2.54
CA SER A 274 5.61 3.47 -2.49
C SER A 274 6.38 3.95 -3.72
N ILE A 275 5.87 3.67 -4.92
CA ILE A 275 6.49 4.11 -6.19
C ILE A 275 6.37 5.62 -6.39
N GLY A 276 5.21 6.21 -6.08
CA GLY A 276 4.98 7.66 -6.20
C GLY A 276 5.75 8.48 -5.17
N ASN A 277 6.18 7.88 -4.07
CA ASN A 277 7.06 8.54 -3.11
C ASN A 277 8.47 8.74 -3.64
N VAL A 278 8.93 8.00 -4.66
CA VAL A 278 10.32 8.15 -5.15
C VAL A 278 10.55 9.49 -5.86
N PRO A 279 9.69 9.94 -6.80
CA PRO A 279 9.81 11.28 -7.36
C PRO A 279 9.73 12.39 -6.30
N LEU A 280 8.86 12.24 -5.29
CA LEU A 280 8.75 13.19 -4.19
C LEU A 280 10.01 13.18 -3.32
N ALA A 281 10.53 12.00 -2.98
CA ALA A 281 11.81 11.82 -2.28
C ALA A 281 12.97 12.47 -3.05
N ALA A 282 12.98 12.36 -4.37
CA ALA A 282 13.95 13.04 -5.23
C ALA A 282 13.82 14.57 -5.17
N ALA A 283 12.60 15.10 -5.22
CA ALA A 283 12.35 16.54 -5.09
C ALA A 283 12.75 17.06 -3.69
N LEU A 284 12.52 16.27 -2.64
CA LEU A 284 12.93 16.55 -1.27
C LEU A 284 14.46 16.54 -1.12
N TRP A 285 15.14 15.59 -1.75
CA TRP A 285 16.59 15.52 -1.79
C TRP A 285 17.21 16.75 -2.46
N VAL A 286 16.70 17.14 -3.64
CA VAL A 286 17.12 18.37 -4.33
C VAL A 286 16.80 19.62 -3.49
N GLY A 287 15.74 19.58 -2.69
CA GLY A 287 15.37 20.63 -1.73
C GLY A 287 16.30 20.77 -0.52
N GLY A 288 17.33 19.91 -0.39
CA GLY A 288 18.36 20.04 0.65
C GLY A 288 18.08 19.26 1.94
N ILE A 289 17.15 18.30 1.91
CA ILE A 289 16.88 17.40 3.04
C ILE A 289 18.04 16.41 3.21
N SER A 290 18.33 16.06 4.47
CA SER A 290 19.37 15.08 4.79
C SER A 290 19.09 13.69 4.21
N PHE A 291 20.13 12.91 3.92
CA PHE A 291 20.01 11.53 3.44
C PHE A 291 19.09 10.68 4.32
N GLY A 292 19.27 10.74 5.64
CA GLY A 292 18.45 9.99 6.60
C GLY A 292 16.98 10.41 6.59
N GLY A 293 16.69 11.70 6.36
CA GLY A 293 15.34 12.22 6.20
C GLY A 293 14.65 11.64 4.97
N VAL A 294 15.31 11.64 3.81
CA VAL A 294 14.78 11.07 2.56
C VAL A 294 14.51 9.57 2.72
N ILE A 295 15.45 8.82 3.30
CA ILE A 295 15.29 7.39 3.57
C ILE A 295 14.14 7.12 4.56
N SER A 296 14.04 7.91 5.63
CA SER A 296 12.94 7.78 6.59
C SER A 296 11.57 8.05 5.97
N PHE A 297 11.50 9.00 5.03
CA PHE A 297 10.30 9.31 4.27
C PHE A 297 9.90 8.13 3.36
N VAL A 298 10.85 7.54 2.63
CA VAL A 298 10.59 6.38 1.77
C VAL A 298 10.09 5.17 2.58
N PHE A 299 10.74 4.83 3.69
CA PHE A 299 10.32 3.70 4.54
C PHE A 299 8.97 3.89 5.23
N ALA A 300 8.59 5.14 5.50
CA ALA A 300 7.37 5.42 6.24
C ALA A 300 6.09 5.31 5.40
N ASP A 301 6.21 5.10 4.09
CA ASP A 301 5.07 4.87 3.19
C ASP A 301 4.13 3.76 3.69
N LEU A 302 4.65 2.78 4.44
CA LEU A 302 3.87 1.66 4.95
C LEU A 302 3.16 1.94 6.28
N ILE A 303 3.55 3.01 7.00
CA ILE A 303 2.87 3.46 8.23
C ILE A 303 1.57 4.21 7.86
N THR A 304 1.49 4.74 6.65
CA THR A 304 0.33 5.42 6.07
C THR A 304 -0.80 4.43 5.78
N LEU A 305 -1.42 3.89 6.83
CA LEU A 305 -2.56 2.99 6.73
C LEU A 305 -3.89 3.78 6.64
N PRO A 306 -4.61 3.74 5.51
CA PRO A 306 -6.06 3.96 5.50
C PRO A 306 -6.85 2.77 6.07
N LEU A 307 -6.21 1.69 6.53
CA LEU A 307 -6.89 0.44 6.91
C LEU A 307 -7.42 0.31 8.36
N PRO A 308 -7.21 1.20 9.35
CA PRO A 308 -7.79 0.98 10.67
C PRO A 308 -9.30 1.35 10.78
N LEU A 309 -9.95 1.90 9.75
CA LEU A 309 -11.33 2.38 9.88
C LEU A 309 -12.45 1.33 9.66
N ARG A 310 -12.15 0.07 9.34
CA ARG A 310 -13.19 -0.98 9.21
C ARG A 310 -12.86 -2.38 9.75
N VAL A 311 -11.74 -2.58 10.44
CA VAL A 311 -11.53 -3.85 11.18
C VAL A 311 -12.23 -3.82 12.55
N ARG A 312 -12.94 -2.74 12.87
CA ARG A 312 -13.93 -2.67 13.96
C ARG A 312 -15.31 -2.52 13.36
N VAL A 313 -16.18 -3.49 13.67
CA VAL A 313 -17.64 -3.47 13.49
C VAL A 313 -18.13 -3.76 12.06
N SER A 314 -18.17 -5.05 11.74
CA SER A 314 -19.36 -5.71 11.20
C SER A 314 -19.30 -7.19 11.54
#